data_AF-A0A946HPC9-F1
#
_entry.id   AF-A0A946HPC9-F1
#
_cell.length_a   1.000
_cell.length_b   1.000
_cell.length_c   1.000
_cell.angle_alpha   90.00
_cell.angle_beta   90.00
_cell.angle_gamma   90.00
#
_symmetry.space_group_name_H-M   'P 1'
#
loop_
_entity.id
_entity.type
_entity.pdbx_description
1 polymer ?
#
loop_
_entity_poly.entity_id
_entity_poly.type
_entity_poly.pdbx_seq_one_letter_code
_entity_poly.pdbx_strand_id
1 'polypeptide(L)'
;MDFSTRITRLPSAFEAERGAETALLIPQAEGDVAKLLAGAGGCSPYLRSLVEKEADWLVSALNDPEAALDKQFTELQNGATTMLSFALRQAKRRVALITGLADLAGVWPLETVTAILTEFADVSCALALRAGLEGEWRRGKLPGVTEDDLASGAGMVVLAMGKMGAQELNYSSDIDLICLFDETRFERDDYPEVRAAFVRATKRMVAVLSEVSSEGYVFRTDLRLRPDSGVTPVCMSMAGAENYYESQGRTWERAAYIKARPAAGDLAAGGRFLQNLR
;
A
#
# COMPACT_ATOMS: atom_id res chain seq x y z
N MET A 1 -9.22 21.49 -12.31
CA MET A 1 -9.68 22.68 -11.55
C MET A 1 -8.58 23.02 -10.57
N ASP A 2 -8.15 24.28 -10.53
CA ASP A 2 -6.99 24.69 -9.72
C ASP A 2 -7.22 24.48 -8.21
N PHE A 3 -6.29 23.80 -7.54
CA PHE A 3 -6.35 23.48 -6.10
C PHE A 3 -6.56 24.72 -5.23
N SER A 4 -5.98 25.87 -5.62
CA SER A 4 -6.09 27.13 -4.88
C SER A 4 -7.55 27.54 -4.62
N THR A 5 -8.41 27.32 -5.62
CA THR A 5 -9.83 27.70 -5.58
C THR A 5 -10.69 26.81 -4.69
N ARG A 6 -10.15 25.65 -4.27
CA ARG A 6 -10.83 24.64 -3.44
C ARG A 6 -10.44 24.72 -1.96
N ILE A 7 -9.47 25.57 -1.60
CA ILE A 7 -9.00 25.70 -0.22
C ILE A 7 -10.12 26.28 0.65
N THR A 8 -10.44 25.61 1.76
CA THR A 8 -11.48 26.04 2.72
C THR A 8 -10.91 26.41 4.08
N ARG A 9 -9.68 26.02 4.38
CA ARG A 9 -8.99 26.31 5.64
C ARG A 9 -7.48 26.34 5.43
N LEU A 10 -6.77 27.04 6.31
CA LEU A 10 -5.32 27.15 6.28
C LEU A 10 -4.73 26.88 7.67
N PRO A 11 -3.72 26.01 7.79
CA PRO A 11 -3.03 25.82 9.06
C PRO A 11 -2.23 27.07 9.44
N SER A 12 -2.22 27.42 10.73
CA SER A 12 -1.32 28.45 11.26
C SER A 12 0.03 27.80 11.59
N ALA A 13 1.12 28.33 11.06
CA ALA A 13 2.47 27.81 11.33
C ALA A 13 2.79 27.90 12.83
N PHE A 14 3.10 26.77 13.46
CA PHE A 14 3.60 26.72 14.83
C PHE A 14 5.03 27.28 14.92
N GLU A 15 5.90 26.88 14.00
CA GLU A 15 7.22 27.47 13.79
C GLU A 15 7.21 28.35 12.53
N ALA A 16 7.07 29.66 12.72
CA ALA A 16 6.89 30.61 11.63
C ALA A 16 8.07 30.68 10.66
N GLU A 17 9.32 30.65 11.18
CA GLU A 17 10.53 30.69 10.36
C GLU A 17 10.63 29.45 9.46
N ARG A 18 10.45 28.25 10.04
CA ARG A 18 10.38 26.99 9.28
C ARG A 18 9.27 27.01 8.22
N GLY A 19 8.12 27.58 8.56
CA GLY A 19 7.02 27.75 7.62
C GLY A 19 7.42 28.63 6.44
N ALA A 20 7.99 29.80 6.71
CA ALA A 20 8.45 30.72 5.67
C ALA A 20 9.50 30.07 4.75
N GLU A 21 10.48 29.36 5.32
CA GLU A 21 11.46 28.57 4.55
C GLU A 21 10.79 27.54 3.65
N THR A 22 9.76 26.85 4.15
CA THR A 22 9.05 25.81 3.39
C THR A 22 8.32 26.40 2.18
N ALA A 23 7.67 27.56 2.34
CA ALA A 23 7.01 28.23 1.22
C ALA A 23 8.00 28.69 0.14
N LEU A 24 9.21 29.11 0.53
CA LEU A 24 10.27 29.52 -0.41
C LEU A 24 10.81 28.38 -1.28
N LEU A 25 10.59 27.11 -0.90
CA LEU A 25 10.96 25.95 -1.71
C LEU A 25 10.10 25.86 -2.99
N ILE A 26 8.94 26.50 -3.01
CA ILE A 26 8.02 26.54 -4.15
C ILE A 26 7.76 28.01 -4.52
N PRO A 27 8.70 28.72 -5.19
CA PRO A 27 8.55 30.14 -5.48
C PRO A 27 7.32 30.49 -6.33
N GLN A 28 6.79 29.52 -7.08
CA GLN A 28 5.59 29.66 -7.91
C GLN A 28 4.29 29.57 -7.11
N ALA A 29 4.35 29.09 -5.85
CA ALA A 29 3.17 29.05 -5.00
C ALA A 29 2.87 30.46 -4.50
N GLU A 30 1.70 30.97 -4.85
CA GLU A 30 1.22 32.29 -4.43
C GLU A 30 -0.06 32.18 -3.58
N GLY A 31 -0.45 33.29 -2.96
CA GLY A 31 -1.72 33.40 -2.25
C GLY A 31 -1.92 32.33 -1.16
N ASP A 32 -3.06 31.65 -1.21
CA ASP A 32 -3.43 30.66 -0.20
C ASP A 32 -2.61 29.37 -0.29
N VAL A 33 -2.06 29.04 -1.47
CA VAL A 33 -1.14 27.91 -1.61
C VAL A 33 0.16 28.18 -0.86
N ALA A 34 0.72 29.38 -0.98
CA ALA A 34 1.92 29.78 -0.24
C ALA A 34 1.69 29.71 1.29
N LYS A 35 0.53 30.22 1.74
CA LYS A 35 0.13 30.16 3.16
C LYS A 35 -0.05 28.73 3.65
N LEU A 36 -0.63 27.85 2.82
CA LEU A 36 -0.78 26.43 3.14
C LEU A 36 0.59 25.76 3.32
N LEU A 37 1.52 25.98 2.40
CA LEU A 37 2.88 25.43 2.48
C LEU A 37 3.60 25.95 3.74
N ALA A 38 3.47 27.23 4.04
CA ALA A 38 4.03 27.81 5.25
C ALA A 38 3.42 27.21 6.53
N GLY A 39 2.10 27.10 6.60
CA GLY A 39 1.42 26.51 7.75
C GLY A 39 1.74 25.02 7.92
N ALA A 40 1.73 24.25 6.84
CA ALA A 40 2.04 22.83 6.84
C ALA A 40 3.51 22.58 7.26
N GLY A 41 4.47 23.28 6.65
CA GLY A 41 5.89 23.15 6.99
C GLY A 41 6.20 23.64 8.41
N GLY A 42 5.55 24.71 8.85
CA GLY A 42 5.68 25.24 10.21
C GLY A 42 5.13 24.31 11.29
N CYS A 43 4.19 23.43 10.97
CA CYS A 43 3.59 22.48 11.91
C CYS A 43 4.11 21.05 11.80
N SER A 44 4.61 20.64 10.62
CA SER A 44 4.99 19.27 10.34
C SER A 44 6.38 19.23 9.70
N PRO A 45 7.43 18.87 10.47
CA PRO A 45 8.76 18.60 9.92
C PRO A 45 8.71 17.53 8.82
N TYR A 46 7.79 16.57 8.94
CA TYR A 46 7.57 15.54 7.92
C TYR A 46 7.11 16.16 6.60
N LEU A 47 6.02 16.95 6.59
CA LEU A 47 5.53 17.58 5.35
C LEU A 47 6.56 18.55 4.76
N ARG A 48 7.28 19.32 5.58
CA ARG A 48 8.42 20.12 5.11
C ARG A 48 9.42 19.27 4.33
N SER A 49 9.87 18.15 4.91
CA SER A 49 10.85 17.27 4.26
C SER A 49 10.33 16.67 2.94
N LEU A 50 9.01 16.51 2.80
CA LEU A 50 8.40 16.06 1.56
C LEU A 50 8.37 17.17 0.51
N VAL A 51 8.04 18.41 0.90
CA VAL A 51 8.12 19.59 0.03
C VAL A 51 9.55 19.77 -0.49
N GLU A 52 10.56 19.65 0.38
CA GLU A 52 11.98 19.73 -0.01
C GLU A 52 12.36 18.69 -1.06
N LYS A 53 11.84 17.46 -0.96
CA LYS A 53 12.19 16.35 -1.85
C LYS A 53 11.41 16.34 -3.16
N GLU A 54 10.17 16.80 -3.14
CA GLU A 54 9.23 16.66 -4.26
C GLU A 54 8.76 18.02 -4.81
N ALA A 55 9.52 19.09 -4.59
CA ALA A 55 9.18 20.45 -4.97
C ALA A 55 8.75 20.58 -6.44
N ASP A 56 9.59 20.10 -7.36
CA ASP A 56 9.34 20.17 -8.80
C ASP A 56 8.05 19.43 -9.19
N TRP A 57 7.79 18.28 -8.57
CA TRP A 57 6.59 17.50 -8.82
C TRP A 57 5.34 18.21 -8.27
N LEU A 58 5.44 18.77 -7.05
CA LEU A 58 4.34 19.38 -6.33
C LEU A 58 3.74 20.57 -7.09
N VAL A 59 4.55 21.38 -7.76
CA VAL A 59 4.08 22.51 -8.59
C VAL A 59 3.05 22.04 -9.61
N SER A 60 3.35 20.96 -10.32
CA SER A 60 2.43 20.39 -11.30
C SER A 60 1.24 19.68 -10.65
N ALA A 61 1.47 19.02 -9.51
CA ALA A 61 0.45 18.25 -8.80
C ALA A 61 -0.63 19.14 -8.18
N LEU A 62 -0.30 20.35 -7.75
CA LEU A 62 -1.29 21.30 -7.22
C LEU A 62 -2.23 21.85 -8.30
N ASN A 63 -1.91 21.77 -9.60
CA ASN A 63 -2.85 22.20 -10.64
C ASN A 63 -4.03 21.23 -10.79
N ASP A 64 -3.76 19.93 -10.62
CA ASP A 64 -4.74 18.84 -10.70
C ASP A 64 -4.27 17.65 -9.83
N PRO A 65 -4.58 17.67 -8.52
CA PRO A 65 -4.13 16.65 -7.57
C PRO A 65 -4.60 15.25 -7.93
N GLU A 66 -5.86 15.14 -8.39
CA GLU A 66 -6.46 13.89 -8.81
C GLU A 66 -5.70 13.31 -10.03
N ALA A 67 -5.50 14.10 -11.09
CA ALA A 67 -4.74 13.65 -12.26
C ALA A 67 -3.27 13.33 -11.93
N ALA A 68 -2.67 14.03 -10.98
CA ALA A 68 -1.30 13.76 -10.53
C ALA A 68 -1.17 12.41 -9.82
N LEU A 69 -2.17 12.03 -9.00
CA LEU A 69 -2.22 10.72 -8.37
C LEU A 69 -2.49 9.60 -9.38
N ASP A 70 -3.46 9.79 -10.29
CA ASP A 70 -3.76 8.83 -11.35
C ASP A 70 -2.53 8.53 -12.21
N LYS A 71 -1.79 9.58 -12.58
CA LYS A 71 -0.53 9.46 -13.29
C LYS A 71 0.51 8.71 -12.45
N GLN A 72 0.66 9.04 -11.17
CA GLN A 72 1.61 8.37 -10.28
C GLN A 72 1.31 6.86 -10.15
N PHE A 73 0.04 6.46 -10.04
CA PHE A 73 -0.35 5.05 -9.99
C PHE A 73 -0.17 4.34 -11.32
N THR A 74 -0.51 4.99 -12.44
CA THR A 74 -0.29 4.46 -13.79
C THR A 74 1.20 4.22 -14.07
N GLU A 75 2.06 5.16 -13.69
CA GLU A 75 3.52 5.04 -13.84
C GLU A 75 4.10 3.88 -13.01
N LEU A 76 3.58 3.67 -11.79
CA LEU A 76 3.96 2.53 -10.96
C LEU A 76 3.55 1.20 -11.60
N GLN A 77 2.32 1.11 -12.10
CA GLN A 77 1.78 -0.11 -12.70
C GLN A 77 2.49 -0.50 -14.00
N ASN A 78 2.93 0.48 -14.78
CA ASN A 78 3.67 0.27 -16.04
C ASN A 78 5.19 0.18 -15.84
N GLY A 79 5.68 0.45 -14.64
CA GLY A 79 7.11 0.49 -14.31
C GLY A 79 7.76 -0.90 -14.24
N ALA A 80 9.07 -0.93 -14.45
CA ALA A 80 9.85 -2.17 -14.31
C ALA A 80 10.05 -2.55 -12.82
N THR A 81 10.07 -3.86 -12.54
CA THR A 81 10.20 -4.41 -11.18
C THR A 81 11.59 -4.20 -10.55
N THR A 82 12.64 -3.92 -11.35
CA THR A 82 14.03 -3.78 -10.89
C THR A 82 14.25 -2.63 -9.90
N MET A 83 13.57 -1.50 -10.10
CA MET A 83 13.67 -0.29 -9.26
C MET A 83 12.43 -0.08 -8.38
N LEU A 84 11.62 -1.12 -8.20
CA LEU A 84 10.31 -1.04 -7.57
C LEU A 84 10.38 -0.40 -6.17
N SER A 85 11.32 -0.82 -5.33
CA SER A 85 11.42 -0.28 -3.97
C SER A 85 11.78 1.22 -3.95
N PHE A 86 12.50 1.72 -4.95
CA PHE A 86 12.76 3.17 -5.07
C PHE A 86 11.51 3.90 -5.54
N ALA A 87 10.87 3.40 -6.60
CA ALA A 87 9.66 3.98 -7.17
C ALA A 87 8.51 4.06 -6.13
N LEU A 88 8.28 3.01 -5.35
CA LEU A 88 7.27 2.99 -4.29
C LEU A 88 7.59 3.97 -3.16
N ARG A 89 8.86 4.15 -2.79
CA ARG A 89 9.23 5.12 -1.74
C ARG A 89 9.04 6.56 -2.20
N GLN A 90 9.36 6.87 -3.46
CA GLN A 90 9.05 8.17 -4.05
C GLN A 90 7.54 8.40 -4.13
N ALA A 91 6.80 7.41 -4.63
CA ALA A 91 5.35 7.49 -4.71
C ALA A 91 4.71 7.71 -3.33
N LYS A 92 5.19 7.01 -2.28
CA LYS A 92 4.73 7.24 -0.90
C LYS A 92 4.88 8.70 -0.48
N ARG A 93 6.04 9.32 -0.76
CA ARG A 93 6.27 10.73 -0.43
C ARG A 93 5.28 11.63 -1.15
N ARG A 94 5.10 11.42 -2.45
CA ARG A 94 4.18 12.21 -3.28
C ARG A 94 2.72 12.06 -2.84
N VAL A 95 2.27 10.82 -2.64
CA VAL A 95 0.92 10.50 -2.14
C VAL A 95 0.70 11.14 -0.77
N ALA A 96 1.62 10.96 0.19
CA ALA A 96 1.49 11.54 1.53
C ALA A 96 1.52 13.07 1.52
N LEU A 97 2.32 13.67 0.64
CA LEU A 97 2.43 15.12 0.50
C LEU A 97 1.13 15.73 -0.03
N ILE A 98 0.63 15.25 -1.17
CA ILE A 98 -0.57 15.84 -1.77
C ILE A 98 -1.82 15.55 -0.94
N THR A 99 -1.95 14.35 -0.36
CA THR A 99 -3.05 14.03 0.55
C THR A 99 -2.97 14.87 1.83
N GLY A 100 -1.79 15.01 2.43
CA GLY A 100 -1.59 15.85 3.61
C GLY A 100 -1.93 17.31 3.38
N LEU A 101 -1.53 17.88 2.23
CA LEU A 101 -1.87 19.25 1.87
C LEU A 101 -3.36 19.42 1.59
N ALA A 102 -3.98 18.50 0.84
CA ALA A 102 -5.41 18.55 0.53
C ALA A 102 -6.29 18.39 1.78
N ASP A 103 -5.90 17.51 2.71
CA ASP A 103 -6.54 17.32 4.01
C ASP A 103 -6.43 18.60 4.86
N LEU A 104 -5.23 19.12 5.05
CA LEU A 104 -5.00 20.35 5.83
C LEU A 104 -5.74 21.55 5.24
N ALA A 105 -5.83 21.65 3.91
CA ALA A 105 -6.52 22.72 3.20
C ALA A 105 -8.05 22.56 3.18
N GLY A 106 -8.57 21.40 3.57
CA GLY A 106 -9.99 21.05 3.47
C GLY A 106 -10.46 20.93 2.01
N VAL A 107 -9.56 20.57 1.10
CA VAL A 107 -9.83 20.31 -0.33
C VAL A 107 -10.39 18.90 -0.52
N TRP A 108 -9.91 17.95 0.28
CA TRP A 108 -10.41 16.58 0.32
C TRP A 108 -11.05 16.26 1.67
N PRO A 109 -12.22 15.58 1.68
CA PRO A 109 -12.78 15.04 2.90
C PRO A 109 -11.96 13.84 3.39
N LEU A 110 -12.14 13.47 4.66
CA LEU A 110 -11.38 12.39 5.30
C LEU A 110 -11.49 11.07 4.52
N GLU A 111 -12.68 10.75 4.02
CA GLU A 111 -12.97 9.53 3.29
C GLU A 111 -12.15 9.43 1.99
N THR A 112 -11.92 10.56 1.32
CA THR A 112 -11.06 10.62 0.13
C THR A 112 -9.59 10.41 0.51
N VAL A 113 -9.14 11.02 1.60
CA VAL A 113 -7.78 10.85 2.11
C VAL A 113 -7.51 9.39 2.47
N THR A 114 -8.38 8.75 3.25
CA THR A 114 -8.18 7.34 3.66
C THR A 114 -8.31 6.38 2.49
N ALA A 115 -9.18 6.67 1.52
CA ALA A 115 -9.30 5.89 0.29
C ALA A 115 -8.01 5.94 -0.54
N ILE A 116 -7.45 7.13 -0.79
CA ILE A 116 -6.19 7.28 -1.56
C ILE A 116 -5.01 6.59 -0.85
N LEU A 117 -4.90 6.74 0.48
CA LEU A 117 -3.86 6.06 1.25
C LEU A 117 -4.01 4.54 1.18
N THR A 118 -5.26 4.04 1.16
CA THR A 118 -5.56 2.62 1.03
C THR A 118 -5.27 2.10 -0.37
N GLU A 119 -5.67 2.82 -1.41
CA GLU A 119 -5.39 2.48 -2.80
C GLU A 119 -3.88 2.39 -3.05
N PHE A 120 -3.12 3.34 -2.52
CA PHE A 120 -1.66 3.28 -2.61
C PHE A 120 -1.07 2.03 -1.92
N ALA A 121 -1.65 1.60 -0.78
CA ALA A 121 -1.25 0.36 -0.12
C ALA A 121 -1.58 -0.88 -0.96
N ASP A 122 -2.75 -0.93 -1.60
CA ASP A 122 -3.17 -2.02 -2.48
C ASP A 122 -2.24 -2.12 -3.70
N VAL A 123 -2.00 -1.01 -4.39
CA VAL A 123 -1.08 -0.95 -5.54
C VAL A 123 0.33 -1.38 -5.15
N SER A 124 0.81 -0.92 -3.99
CA SER A 124 2.12 -1.30 -3.47
C SER A 124 2.22 -2.80 -3.20
N CYS A 125 1.19 -3.40 -2.58
CA CYS A 125 1.13 -4.84 -2.33
C CYS A 125 1.08 -5.64 -3.63
N ALA A 126 0.27 -5.22 -4.60
CA ALA A 126 0.14 -5.89 -5.89
C ALA A 126 1.45 -5.93 -6.66
N LEU A 127 2.14 -4.79 -6.76
CA LEU A 127 3.43 -4.71 -7.46
C LEU A 127 4.53 -5.50 -6.74
N ALA A 128 4.59 -5.40 -5.41
CA ALA A 128 5.59 -6.10 -4.61
C ALA A 128 5.36 -7.62 -4.62
N LEU A 129 4.11 -8.08 -4.60
CA LEU A 129 3.75 -9.49 -4.77
C LEU A 129 4.15 -9.98 -6.16
N ARG A 130 3.75 -9.27 -7.23
CA ARG A 130 4.11 -9.61 -8.61
C ARG A 130 5.62 -9.75 -8.79
N ALA A 131 6.41 -8.81 -8.28
CA ALA A 131 7.87 -8.89 -8.34
C ALA A 131 8.43 -10.12 -7.60
N GLY A 132 7.82 -10.53 -6.49
CA GLY A 132 8.15 -11.76 -5.78
C GLY A 132 7.81 -13.01 -6.59
N LEU A 133 6.61 -13.06 -7.18
CA LEU A 133 6.15 -14.17 -8.01
C LEU A 133 6.97 -14.33 -9.29
N GLU A 134 7.29 -13.23 -9.98
CA GLU A 134 8.17 -13.24 -11.16
C GLU A 134 9.53 -13.88 -10.88
N GLY A 135 10.11 -13.62 -9.70
CA GLY A 135 11.38 -14.22 -9.29
C GLY A 135 11.30 -15.74 -9.11
N GLU A 136 10.20 -16.24 -8.53
CA GLU A 136 9.98 -17.67 -8.32
C GLU A 136 9.58 -18.39 -9.61
N TRP A 137 8.78 -17.75 -10.46
CA TRP A 137 8.40 -18.26 -11.77
C TRP A 137 9.61 -18.45 -12.69
N ARG A 138 10.50 -17.44 -12.79
CA ARG A 138 11.76 -17.54 -13.57
C ARG A 138 12.68 -18.68 -13.10
N ARG A 139 12.54 -19.13 -11.84
CA ARG A 139 13.28 -20.26 -11.26
C ARG A 139 12.59 -21.61 -11.47
N GLY A 140 11.44 -21.64 -12.14
CA GLY A 140 10.63 -22.85 -12.35
C GLY A 140 10.01 -23.38 -11.06
N LYS A 141 9.73 -22.53 -10.07
CA LYS A 141 9.19 -22.93 -8.75
C LYS A 141 7.67 -22.79 -8.62
N LEU A 142 7.01 -22.44 -9.73
CA LEU A 142 5.57 -22.33 -9.86
C LEU A 142 5.13 -23.18 -11.06
N PRO A 143 5.08 -24.52 -10.92
CA PRO A 143 4.65 -25.41 -12.00
C PRO A 143 3.22 -25.09 -12.44
N GLY A 144 2.95 -25.19 -13.74
CA GLY A 144 1.64 -24.88 -14.33
C GLY A 144 1.27 -23.40 -14.42
N VAL A 145 2.06 -22.49 -13.84
CA VAL A 145 1.84 -21.04 -13.88
C VAL A 145 2.48 -20.43 -15.13
N THR A 146 1.69 -19.66 -15.89
CA THR A 146 2.16 -18.90 -17.05
C THR A 146 2.62 -17.48 -16.65
N GLU A 147 3.25 -16.75 -17.57
CA GLU A 147 3.62 -15.34 -17.29
C GLU A 147 2.38 -14.46 -17.06
N ASP A 148 1.30 -14.71 -17.81
CA ASP A 148 0.03 -13.97 -17.69
C ASP A 148 -0.64 -14.17 -16.32
N ASP A 149 -0.46 -15.36 -15.71
CA ASP A 149 -0.95 -15.66 -14.37
C ASP A 149 -0.29 -14.80 -13.28
N LEU A 150 0.91 -14.26 -13.51
CA LEU A 150 1.63 -13.47 -12.51
C LEU A 150 0.90 -12.16 -12.19
N ALA A 151 0.24 -11.57 -13.19
CA ALA A 151 -0.57 -10.37 -13.01
C ALA A 151 -1.81 -10.62 -12.13
N SER A 152 -2.35 -11.84 -12.14
CA SER A 152 -3.47 -12.28 -11.32
C SER A 152 -3.04 -13.03 -10.05
N GLY A 153 -1.77 -12.93 -9.66
CA GLY A 153 -1.24 -13.50 -8.41
C GLY A 153 -0.89 -14.98 -8.47
N ALA A 154 -1.02 -15.65 -9.61
CA ALA A 154 -0.67 -17.06 -9.80
C ALA A 154 -1.34 -18.02 -8.79
N GLY A 155 -2.54 -17.66 -8.30
CA GLY A 155 -3.27 -18.44 -7.30
C GLY A 155 -2.99 -18.02 -5.86
N MET A 156 -2.04 -17.11 -5.64
CA MET A 156 -1.78 -16.50 -4.35
C MET A 156 -2.59 -15.21 -4.18
N VAL A 157 -3.16 -15.00 -3.00
CA VAL A 157 -3.89 -13.79 -2.62
C VAL A 157 -3.32 -13.18 -1.35
N VAL A 158 -3.38 -11.86 -1.27
CA VAL A 158 -3.08 -11.07 -0.08
C VAL A 158 -4.39 -10.44 0.39
N LEU A 159 -4.84 -10.84 1.58
CA LEU A 159 -5.97 -10.25 2.26
C LEU A 159 -5.48 -9.08 3.10
N ALA A 160 -6.07 -7.90 2.86
CA ALA A 160 -5.93 -6.75 3.74
C ALA A 160 -6.85 -6.90 4.94
N MET A 161 -6.30 -6.70 6.12
CA MET A 161 -6.99 -6.79 7.41
C MET A 161 -7.07 -5.39 8.05
N GLY A 162 -7.78 -5.29 9.18
CA GLY A 162 -7.76 -4.09 10.01
C GLY A 162 -8.17 -2.82 9.25
N LYS A 163 -7.38 -1.75 9.36
CA LYS A 163 -7.66 -0.45 8.72
C LYS A 163 -7.58 -0.52 7.20
N MET A 164 -6.59 -1.22 6.65
CA MET A 164 -6.46 -1.40 5.21
C MET A 164 -7.65 -2.17 4.65
N GLY A 165 -8.08 -3.21 5.37
CA GLY A 165 -9.26 -3.98 5.05
C GLY A 165 -10.54 -3.13 5.00
N ALA A 166 -10.71 -2.24 5.98
CA ALA A 166 -11.85 -1.31 6.05
C ALA A 166 -11.72 -0.04 5.20
N GLN A 167 -10.61 0.16 4.46
CA GLN A 167 -10.35 1.37 3.68
C GLN A 167 -10.20 2.66 4.52
N GLU A 168 -9.67 2.49 5.74
CA GLU A 168 -9.52 3.53 6.77
C GLU A 168 -8.04 3.77 7.12
N LEU A 169 -7.11 3.58 6.17
CA LEU A 169 -5.68 3.82 6.43
C LEU A 169 -5.40 5.28 6.74
N ASN A 170 -4.47 5.50 7.68
CA ASN A 170 -3.94 6.82 8.00
C ASN A 170 -2.44 6.91 7.65
N TYR A 171 -1.87 8.13 7.71
CA TYR A 171 -0.49 8.43 7.27
C TYR A 171 0.64 7.58 7.87
N SER A 172 0.43 6.97 9.05
CA SER A 172 1.43 6.17 9.76
C SER A 172 0.96 4.75 10.09
N SER A 173 -0.09 4.28 9.41
CA SER A 173 -0.64 2.95 9.64
C SER A 173 0.32 1.84 9.22
N ASP A 174 0.33 0.77 10.01
CA ASP A 174 0.84 -0.52 9.57
C ASP A 174 -0.19 -1.15 8.61
N ILE A 175 0.28 -2.02 7.73
CA ILE A 175 -0.58 -2.85 6.90
C ILE A 175 -0.60 -4.28 7.46
N ASP A 176 -1.79 -4.72 7.88
CA ASP A 176 -2.01 -6.05 8.40
C ASP A 176 -2.44 -6.97 7.25
N LEU A 177 -1.64 -7.99 6.93
CA LEU A 177 -1.85 -8.85 5.78
C LEU A 177 -1.94 -10.33 6.18
N ILE A 178 -2.83 -11.07 5.52
CA ILE A 178 -2.83 -12.54 5.50
C ILE A 178 -2.59 -12.99 4.07
N CYS A 179 -1.57 -13.81 3.85
CA CYS A 179 -1.24 -14.35 2.53
C CYS A 179 -1.71 -15.80 2.43
N LEU A 180 -2.55 -16.09 1.44
CA LEU A 180 -3.07 -17.44 1.18
C LEU A 180 -2.83 -17.82 -0.27
N PHE A 181 -2.93 -19.11 -0.59
CA PHE A 181 -2.98 -19.55 -1.98
C PHE A 181 -4.04 -20.63 -2.18
N ASP A 182 -4.67 -20.59 -3.36
CA ASP A 182 -5.61 -21.60 -3.83
C ASP A 182 -4.82 -22.82 -4.29
N GLU A 183 -4.72 -23.81 -3.42
CA GLU A 183 -3.98 -25.04 -3.69
C GLU A 183 -4.61 -25.88 -4.81
N THR A 184 -5.89 -25.68 -5.13
CA THR A 184 -6.59 -26.45 -6.18
C THR A 184 -6.07 -26.17 -7.59
N ARG A 185 -5.28 -25.10 -7.75
CA ARG A 185 -4.58 -24.76 -9.00
C ARG A 185 -3.34 -25.62 -9.27
N PHE A 186 -2.92 -26.43 -8.31
CA PHE A 186 -1.66 -27.17 -8.38
C PHE A 186 -1.90 -28.66 -8.19
N GLU A 187 -1.01 -29.47 -8.73
CA GLU A 187 -1.00 -30.90 -8.44
C GLU A 187 -0.50 -31.14 -7.01
N ARG A 188 -1.05 -32.15 -6.34
CA ARG A 188 -0.76 -32.41 -4.92
C ARG A 188 0.72 -32.65 -4.64
N ASP A 189 1.44 -33.25 -5.58
CA ASP A 189 2.88 -33.54 -5.46
C ASP A 189 3.74 -32.26 -5.54
N ASP A 190 3.22 -31.19 -6.15
CA ASP A 190 3.90 -29.90 -6.28
C ASP A 190 3.68 -28.98 -5.07
N TYR A 191 2.72 -29.30 -4.19
CA TYR A 191 2.34 -28.46 -3.04
C TYR A 191 3.53 -28.01 -2.17
N PRO A 192 4.50 -28.87 -1.80
CA PRO A 192 5.64 -28.44 -0.99
C PRO A 192 6.48 -27.36 -1.69
N GLU A 193 6.69 -27.48 -2.99
CA GLU A 193 7.48 -26.53 -3.78
C GLU A 193 6.74 -25.22 -3.99
N VAL A 194 5.47 -25.29 -4.40
CA VAL A 194 4.58 -24.13 -4.59
C VAL A 194 4.44 -23.32 -3.30
N ARG A 195 4.16 -23.99 -2.17
CA ARG A 195 4.09 -23.31 -0.86
C ARG A 195 5.42 -22.64 -0.52
N ALA A 196 6.55 -23.28 -0.79
CA ALA A 196 7.86 -22.68 -0.53
C ALA A 196 8.12 -21.46 -1.43
N ALA A 197 7.67 -21.49 -2.69
CA ALA A 197 7.71 -20.37 -3.62
C ALA A 197 6.86 -19.20 -3.11
N PHE A 198 5.61 -19.43 -2.74
CA PHE A 198 4.74 -18.38 -2.19
C PHE A 198 5.25 -17.80 -0.88
N VAL A 199 5.82 -18.61 0.01
CA VAL A 199 6.50 -18.10 1.22
C VAL A 199 7.66 -17.19 0.87
N ARG A 200 8.47 -17.51 -0.16
CA ARG A 200 9.56 -16.64 -0.63
C ARG A 200 9.02 -15.37 -1.28
N ALA A 201 7.97 -15.46 -2.08
CA ALA A 201 7.30 -14.31 -2.69
C ALA A 201 6.73 -13.36 -1.61
N THR A 202 6.06 -13.88 -0.57
CA THR A 202 5.60 -13.07 0.58
C THR A 202 6.77 -12.38 1.27
N LYS A 203 7.87 -13.09 1.55
CA LYS A 203 9.05 -12.49 2.18
C LYS A 203 9.68 -11.40 1.31
N ARG A 204 9.72 -11.60 0.00
CA ARG A 204 10.21 -10.59 -0.96
C ARG A 204 9.29 -9.38 -0.99
N MET A 205 7.98 -9.58 -1.00
CA MET A 205 6.99 -8.51 -0.90
C MET A 205 7.19 -7.68 0.37
N VAL A 206 7.28 -8.34 1.53
CA VAL A 206 7.55 -7.66 2.81
C VAL A 206 8.87 -6.88 2.78
N ALA A 207 9.93 -7.44 2.20
CA ALA A 207 11.21 -6.74 2.07
C ALA A 207 11.08 -5.46 1.22
N VAL A 208 10.41 -5.54 0.06
CA VAL A 208 10.16 -4.37 -0.81
C VAL A 208 9.39 -3.27 -0.06
N LEU A 209 8.40 -3.65 0.76
CA LEU A 209 7.53 -2.71 1.46
C LEU A 209 8.17 -2.14 2.74
N SER A 210 8.84 -2.97 3.54
CA SER A 210 9.21 -2.66 4.93
C SER A 210 10.70 -2.36 5.15
N GLU A 211 11.59 -2.73 4.22
CA GLU A 211 13.02 -2.48 4.39
C GLU A 211 13.30 -0.97 4.46
N VAL A 212 14.05 -0.56 5.49
CA VAL A 212 14.42 0.84 5.70
C VAL A 212 15.68 1.16 4.91
N SER A 213 15.58 2.13 4.01
CA SER A 213 16.70 2.68 3.24
C SER A 213 16.94 4.15 3.60
N SER A 214 17.92 4.80 2.95
CA SER A 214 18.09 6.27 3.02
C SER A 214 16.84 7.04 2.59
N GLU A 215 16.02 6.43 1.71
CA GLU A 215 14.74 6.97 1.24
C GLU A 215 13.55 6.59 2.13
N GLY A 216 13.81 5.94 3.27
CA GLY A 216 12.80 5.43 4.18
C GLY A 216 12.27 4.05 3.76
N TYR A 217 10.99 3.80 4.06
CA TYR A 217 10.26 2.56 3.79
C TYR A 217 8.87 2.88 3.21
N VAL A 218 8.22 1.90 2.56
CA VAL A 218 6.87 2.06 1.99
C VAL A 218 5.81 1.85 3.07
N PHE A 219 5.68 0.64 3.60
CA PHE A 219 4.78 0.31 4.70
C PHE A 219 5.46 -0.62 5.70
N ARG A 220 5.19 -0.38 6.98
CA ARG A 220 5.43 -1.40 8.00
C ARG A 220 4.38 -2.49 7.81
N THR A 221 4.82 -3.72 7.64
CA THR A 221 3.94 -4.85 7.29
C THR A 221 3.86 -5.84 8.45
N ASP A 222 2.63 -6.15 8.88
CA ASP A 222 2.35 -7.14 9.92
C ASP A 222 1.65 -8.37 9.33
N LEU A 223 2.18 -9.56 9.63
CA LEU A 223 1.63 -10.84 9.18
C LEU A 223 1.07 -11.68 10.35
N ARG A 224 0.94 -11.12 11.55
CA ARG A 224 0.61 -11.87 12.78
C ARG A 224 -0.86 -12.26 12.91
N LEU A 225 -1.76 -11.67 12.13
CA LEU A 225 -3.19 -12.03 12.12
C LEU A 225 -3.50 -13.35 11.39
N ARG A 226 -2.50 -13.96 10.74
CA ARG A 226 -2.66 -15.27 10.09
C ARG A 226 -2.88 -16.39 11.13
N PRO A 227 -3.50 -17.53 10.74
CA PRO A 227 -3.69 -18.69 11.60
C PRO A 227 -2.43 -19.07 12.37
N ASP A 228 -2.51 -19.20 13.69
CA ASP A 228 -1.39 -19.60 14.57
C ASP A 228 0.00 -19.11 14.11
N SER A 229 0.14 -17.78 14.08
CA SER A 229 1.31 -17.09 13.50
C SER A 229 2.66 -17.42 14.13
N GLY A 230 2.69 -18.15 15.25
CA GLY A 230 3.93 -18.65 15.86
C GLY A 230 4.50 -19.88 15.16
N VAL A 231 3.68 -20.68 14.47
CA VAL A 231 4.08 -21.97 13.88
C VAL A 231 3.73 -22.09 12.40
N THR A 232 2.78 -21.30 11.90
CA THR A 232 2.39 -21.35 10.48
C THR A 232 3.34 -20.54 9.59
N PRO A 233 3.53 -21.00 8.34
CA PRO A 233 4.25 -20.22 7.35
C PRO A 233 3.55 -18.89 7.08
N VAL A 234 4.32 -17.90 6.61
CA VAL A 234 3.80 -16.56 6.25
C VAL A 234 2.83 -16.58 5.08
N CYS A 235 2.79 -17.67 4.31
CA CYS A 235 1.77 -17.98 3.33
C CYS A 235 1.37 -19.46 3.45
N MET A 236 0.06 -19.74 3.46
CA MET A 236 -0.50 -21.08 3.62
C MET A 236 -1.65 -21.34 2.65
N SER A 237 -2.04 -22.61 2.49
CA SER A 237 -3.15 -22.97 1.61
C SER A 237 -4.49 -22.49 2.15
N MET A 238 -5.45 -22.26 1.26
CA MET A 238 -6.80 -21.84 1.63
C MET A 238 -7.50 -22.92 2.46
N ALA A 239 -7.50 -24.20 2.05
CA ALA A 239 -8.11 -25.23 2.90
C ALA A 239 -7.38 -25.39 4.24
N GLY A 240 -6.07 -25.11 4.30
CA GLY A 240 -5.33 -25.12 5.56
C GLY A 240 -5.85 -24.06 6.53
N ALA A 241 -6.15 -22.86 6.01
CA ALA A 241 -6.72 -21.77 6.79
C ALA A 241 -8.19 -22.02 7.15
N GLU A 242 -9.02 -22.53 6.23
CA GLU A 242 -10.41 -22.89 6.48
C GLU A 242 -10.51 -23.92 7.61
N ASN A 243 -9.75 -25.02 7.53
CA ASN A 243 -9.70 -26.05 8.56
C ASN A 243 -9.30 -25.49 9.94
N TYR A 244 -8.37 -24.53 9.97
CA TYR A 244 -7.98 -23.86 11.21
C TYR A 244 -9.15 -23.04 11.80
N TYR A 245 -9.80 -22.21 10.98
CA TYR A 245 -10.89 -21.37 11.46
C TYR A 245 -12.13 -22.16 11.85
N GLU A 246 -12.37 -23.31 11.25
CA GLU A 246 -13.43 -24.24 11.65
C GLU A 246 -13.12 -24.89 13.00
N SER A 247 -11.92 -25.45 13.16
CA SER A 247 -11.57 -26.30 14.31
C SER A 247 -11.04 -25.55 15.54
N GLN A 248 -10.26 -24.50 15.34
CA GLN A 248 -9.46 -23.83 16.40
C GLN A 248 -9.65 -22.31 16.45
N GLY A 249 -10.27 -21.72 15.42
CA GLY A 249 -10.44 -20.27 15.30
C GLY A 249 -11.09 -19.65 16.53
N ARG A 250 -10.44 -18.65 17.10
CA ARG A 250 -10.95 -17.87 18.24
C ARG A 250 -11.93 -16.81 17.76
N THR A 251 -12.87 -16.42 18.62
CA THR A 251 -13.89 -15.41 18.29
C THR A 251 -13.29 -14.09 17.81
N TRP A 252 -12.17 -13.65 18.40
CA TRP A 252 -11.50 -12.41 17.98
C TRP A 252 -10.84 -12.55 16.59
N GLU A 253 -10.36 -13.74 16.21
CA GLU A 253 -9.80 -13.98 14.87
C GLU A 253 -10.91 -13.90 13.83
N ARG A 254 -12.06 -14.51 14.11
CA ARG A 254 -13.24 -14.37 13.24
C ARG A 254 -13.73 -12.93 13.14
N ALA A 255 -13.73 -12.18 14.25
CA ALA A 255 -14.07 -10.76 14.23
C ALA A 255 -13.10 -9.94 13.37
N ALA A 256 -11.81 -10.30 13.29
CA ALA A 256 -10.86 -9.63 12.42
C ALA A 256 -11.23 -9.75 10.94
N TYR A 257 -11.88 -10.86 10.53
CA TYR A 257 -12.34 -11.07 9.16
C TYR A 257 -13.51 -10.19 8.74
N ILE A 258 -14.20 -9.52 9.66
CA ILE A 258 -15.29 -8.57 9.32
C ILE A 258 -14.77 -7.46 8.41
N LYS A 259 -13.54 -7.01 8.65
CA LYS A 259 -12.88 -5.98 7.86
C LYS A 259 -12.05 -6.55 6.71
N ALA A 260 -11.93 -7.87 6.56
CA ALA A 260 -11.03 -8.46 5.58
C ALA A 260 -11.54 -8.26 4.15
N ARG A 261 -10.61 -7.95 3.23
CA ARG A 261 -10.87 -7.95 1.79
C ARG A 261 -9.64 -8.40 1.00
N PRO A 262 -9.79 -8.96 -0.21
CA PRO A 262 -8.65 -9.17 -1.10
C PRO A 262 -8.09 -7.81 -1.53
N ALA A 263 -6.78 -7.63 -1.42
CA ALA A 263 -6.09 -6.39 -1.78
C ALA A 263 -5.08 -6.57 -2.92
N ALA A 264 -4.48 -7.74 -3.03
CA ALA A 264 -3.54 -8.06 -4.11
C ALA A 264 -3.55 -9.56 -4.47
N GLY A 265 -3.06 -9.89 -5.66
CA GLY A 265 -3.00 -11.26 -6.16
C GLY A 265 -4.33 -11.75 -6.74
N ASP A 266 -4.69 -13.00 -6.48
CA ASP A 266 -5.90 -13.64 -6.98
C ASP A 266 -7.13 -13.15 -6.18
N LEU A 267 -7.62 -11.96 -6.54
CA LEU A 267 -8.75 -11.30 -5.85
C LEU A 267 -10.02 -12.16 -5.90
N ALA A 268 -10.23 -12.91 -6.98
CA ALA A 268 -11.37 -13.79 -7.13
C ALA A 268 -11.29 -14.97 -6.14
N ALA A 269 -10.13 -15.61 -6.01
CA ALA A 269 -9.91 -16.66 -5.02
C ALA A 269 -10.07 -16.14 -3.58
N GLY A 270 -9.52 -14.96 -3.27
CA GLY A 270 -9.73 -14.33 -1.96
C GLY A 270 -11.20 -14.03 -1.67
N GLY A 271 -11.96 -13.57 -2.68
CA GLY A 271 -13.39 -13.34 -2.55
C GLY A 271 -14.17 -14.62 -2.23
N ARG A 272 -13.85 -15.74 -2.91
CA ARG A 272 -14.44 -17.05 -2.61
C ARG A 272 -14.12 -17.52 -1.19
N PHE A 273 -12.85 -17.42 -0.79
CA PHE A 273 -12.41 -17.79 0.56
C PHE A 273 -13.17 -17.00 1.65
N LEU A 274 -13.30 -15.68 1.50
CA LEU A 274 -14.04 -14.85 2.46
C LEU A 274 -15.53 -15.15 2.51
N GLN A 275 -16.14 -15.59 1.40
CA GLN A 275 -17.53 -16.02 1.37
C GLN A 275 -17.72 -17.35 2.11
N ASN A 276 -16.78 -18.30 1.97
CA ASN A 276 -16.83 -19.59 2.66
C ASN A 276 -16.70 -19.47 4.19
N LEU A 277 -16.08 -18.39 4.68
CA LEU A 277 -15.92 -18.13 6.12
C LEU A 277 -17.14 -17.49 6.80
N ARG A 278 -18.18 -17.10 6.04
CA ARG A 278 -19.41 -16.49 6.57
C ARG A 278 -20.43 -17.53 6.96
#